data_AF-S5N7U2-F1
#
_entry.id   AF-S5N7U2-F1
#
_cell.length_a   1.000
_cell.length_b   1.000
_cell.length_c   1.000
_cell.angle_alpha   90.00
_cell.angle_beta   90.00
_cell.angle_gamma   90.00
#
_symmetry.space_group_name_H-M   'P 1'
#
loop_
_entity.id
_entity.type
_entity.pdbx_description
1 polymer ?
#
loop_
_entity_poly.entity_id
_entity_poly.type
_entity_poly.pdbx_seq_one_letter_code
_entity_poly.pdbx_strand_id
1 'polypeptide(L)'
;MGKNLRKNYFWFLLAMETYGLGILFILKHSAGTFTPPGHVLEFLDDPPFIFLLAMAGTLAMVYALWDVKHMFYKPIMTGFLTFVWLMFLSAFLYQDFMMGHFGFQSLFASFIVLSILGEILIKRG
;
A
#
# COMPACT_ATOMS: atom_id res chain seq x y z
N MET A 1 -19.89 -15.09 -2.31
CA MET A 1 -18.84 -14.21 -1.74
C MET A 1 -17.94 -14.87 -0.70
N GLY A 2 -18.45 -15.39 0.42
CA GLY A 2 -17.60 -15.77 1.58
C GLY A 2 -16.49 -16.81 1.35
N LYS A 3 -16.68 -17.77 0.42
CA LYS A 3 -15.65 -18.78 0.10
C LYS A 3 -14.43 -18.19 -0.64
N ASN A 4 -14.61 -17.12 -1.41
CA ASN A 4 -13.52 -16.48 -2.16
C ASN A 4 -12.74 -15.50 -1.29
N LEU A 5 -13.44 -14.76 -0.43
CA LEU A 5 -12.82 -13.92 0.60
C LEU A 5 -11.88 -14.72 1.50
N ARG A 6 -12.27 -15.93 1.89
CA ARG A 6 -11.43 -16.80 2.73
C ARG A 6 -10.24 -17.39 1.96
N LYS A 7 -10.34 -17.54 0.64
CA LYS A 7 -9.27 -18.01 -0.26
C LYS A 7 -8.26 -16.90 -0.59
N ASN A 8 -8.74 -15.67 -0.74
CA ASN A 8 -7.96 -14.48 -1.10
C ASN A 8 -7.83 -13.50 0.09
N TYR A 9 -7.91 -14.00 1.33
CA TYR A 9 -7.97 -13.17 2.55
C TYR A 9 -6.75 -12.25 2.69
N PHE A 10 -5.58 -12.71 2.26
CA PHE A 10 -4.37 -11.89 2.23
C PHE A 10 -4.55 -10.64 1.37
N TRP A 11 -5.07 -10.79 0.14
CA TRP A 11 -5.33 -9.68 -0.78
C TRP A 11 -6.39 -8.71 -0.26
N PHE A 12 -7.39 -9.25 0.46
CA PHE A 12 -8.39 -8.43 1.14
C PHE A 12 -7.77 -7.57 2.24
N LEU A 13 -6.94 -8.18 3.09
CA LEU A 13 -6.27 -7.49 4.20
C LEU A 13 -5.32 -6.42 3.67
N LEU A 14 -4.56 -6.74 2.63
CA LEU A 14 -3.66 -5.81 1.96
C LEU A 14 -4.39 -4.62 1.30
N ALA A 15 -5.57 -4.87 0.71
CA ALA A 15 -6.43 -3.82 0.20
C ALA A 15 -6.91 -2.90 1.34
N MET A 16 -7.32 -3.47 2.48
CA MET A 16 -7.71 -2.69 3.66
C MET A 16 -6.56 -1.87 4.22
N GLU A 17 -5.35 -2.41 4.29
CA GLU A 17 -4.16 -1.67 4.74
C GLU A 17 -3.85 -0.51 3.80
N THR A 18 -3.97 -0.73 2.49
CA THR A 18 -3.80 0.31 1.47
C THR A 18 -4.87 1.39 1.65
N TYR A 19 -6.15 1.05 1.82
CA TYR A 19 -7.19 2.05 2.10
C TYR A 19 -6.97 2.77 3.44
N GLY A 20 -6.58 2.06 4.48
CA GLY A 20 -6.30 2.64 5.80
C GLY A 20 -5.19 3.68 5.72
N LEU A 21 -4.13 3.41 4.96
CA LEU A 21 -3.05 4.35 4.73
C LEU A 21 -3.52 5.58 3.93
N GLY A 22 -4.34 5.40 2.89
CA GLY A 22 -4.95 6.51 2.16
C GLY A 22 -5.88 7.39 3.01
N ILE A 23 -6.69 6.77 3.88
CA ILE A 23 -7.54 7.49 4.83
C ILE A 23 -6.70 8.26 5.84
N LEU A 24 -5.59 7.68 6.33
CA LEU A 24 -4.67 8.37 7.25
C LEU A 24 -4.05 9.62 6.61
N PHE A 25 -3.69 9.58 5.32
CA PHE A 25 -3.23 10.76 4.59
C PHE A 25 -4.32 11.82 4.51
N ILE A 26 -5.53 11.46 4.06
CA ILE A 26 -6.66 12.39 3.96
C ILE A 26 -6.98 13.04 5.33
N LEU A 27 -6.94 12.27 6.42
CA LEU A 27 -7.17 12.79 7.76
C LEU A 27 -6.06 13.74 8.21
N LYS A 28 -4.80 13.44 7.91
CA LYS A 28 -3.67 14.33 8.21
C LYS A 28 -3.71 15.62 7.38
N HIS A 29 -4.07 15.52 6.10
CA HIS A 29 -4.32 16.66 5.23
C HIS A 29 -5.44 17.54 5.78
N SER A 30 -6.59 16.94 6.09
CA SER A 30 -7.79 17.64 6.56
C SER A 30 -7.63 18.22 7.96
N ALA A 31 -6.73 17.69 8.79
CA ALA A 31 -6.45 18.22 10.12
C ALA A 31 -5.68 19.55 10.10
N GLY A 32 -5.24 20.02 8.92
CA GLY A 32 -4.61 21.32 8.78
C GLY A 32 -3.28 21.45 9.54
N THR A 33 -2.62 20.34 9.86
CA THR A 33 -1.27 20.34 10.44
C THR A 33 -0.26 20.69 9.35
N PHE A 34 -0.30 21.95 8.90
CA PHE A 34 0.83 22.65 8.31
C PHE A 34 1.92 22.74 9.39
N THR A 35 2.72 21.69 9.50
CA THR A 35 3.91 21.63 10.36
C THR A 35 5.14 21.48 9.46
N PRO A 36 6.28 22.06 9.86
CA PRO A 36 7.23 22.81 9.02
C PRO A 36 7.82 22.03 7.83
N PRO A 37 8.38 22.75 6.82
CA PRO A 37 8.81 22.15 5.56
C PRO A 37 9.86 21.05 5.81
N GLY A 38 9.62 19.84 5.29
CA GLY A 38 10.58 18.74 5.37
C GLY A 38 10.00 17.35 5.65
N HIS A 39 8.68 17.20 5.80
CA HIS A 39 8.05 15.88 5.92
C HIS A 39 7.67 15.34 4.54
N VAL A 40 8.17 14.15 4.19
CA VAL A 40 7.88 13.46 2.92
C VAL A 40 6.40 13.06 2.82
N LEU A 41 5.70 13.10 3.97
CA LEU A 41 4.25 13.10 4.03
C LEU A 41 3.61 14.18 3.15
N GLU A 42 4.16 15.40 3.03
CA GLU A 42 3.60 16.44 2.15
C GLU A 42 3.63 16.02 0.68
N PHE A 43 4.70 15.35 0.24
CA PHE A 43 4.85 14.88 -1.14
C PHE A 43 3.98 13.64 -1.44
N LEU A 44 3.75 12.79 -0.43
CA LEU A 44 2.89 11.60 -0.55
C LEU A 44 1.40 11.91 -0.36
N ASP A 45 1.09 13.02 0.30
CA ASP A 45 -0.26 13.56 0.51
C ASP A 45 -0.73 14.39 -0.70
N ASP A 46 0.12 14.54 -1.72
CA ASP A 46 -0.26 15.17 -2.98
C ASP A 46 -1.36 14.33 -3.69
N PRO A 47 -2.37 14.99 -4.30
CA PRO A 47 -3.53 14.33 -4.90
C PRO A 47 -3.23 13.14 -5.84
N PRO A 48 -2.16 13.14 -6.67
CA PRO A 48 -1.84 12.03 -7.56
C PRO A 48 -1.44 10.75 -6.81
N PHE A 49 -0.73 10.85 -5.68
CA PHE A 49 -0.23 9.68 -4.94
C PHE A 49 -1.32 9.02 -4.11
N ILE A 50 -2.20 9.80 -3.50
CA ILE A 50 -3.41 9.30 -2.84
C ILE A 50 -4.32 8.61 -3.86
N PHE A 51 -4.47 9.18 -5.06
CA PHE A 51 -5.25 8.58 -6.13
C PHE A 51 -4.64 7.25 -6.62
N LEU A 52 -3.32 7.19 -6.80
CA LEU A 52 -2.61 5.93 -7.14
C LEU A 52 -2.81 4.86 -6.07
N LEU A 53 -2.77 5.24 -4.80
CA LEU A 53 -2.95 4.35 -3.67
C LEU A 53 -4.40 3.84 -3.57
N ALA A 54 -5.39 4.70 -3.82
CA ALA A 54 -6.79 4.32 -3.94
C ALA A 54 -7.03 3.37 -5.13
N MET A 55 -6.40 3.62 -6.27
CA MET A 55 -6.49 2.74 -7.44
C MET A 55 -5.86 1.36 -7.15
N ALA A 56 -4.70 1.32 -6.48
CA ALA A 56 -4.05 0.08 -6.07
C ALA A 56 -4.91 -0.72 -5.07
N GLY A 57 -5.48 -0.05 -4.07
CA GLY A 57 -6.40 -0.64 -3.11
C GLY A 57 -7.69 -1.16 -3.77
N THR A 58 -8.23 -0.43 -4.75
CA THR A 58 -9.40 -0.85 -5.52
C THR A 58 -9.12 -2.11 -6.33
N LEU A 59 -7.97 -2.18 -7.02
CA LEU A 59 -7.58 -3.35 -7.79
C LEU A 59 -7.40 -4.58 -6.89
N ALA A 60 -6.76 -4.42 -5.73
CA ALA A 60 -6.60 -5.49 -4.74
C ALA A 60 -7.95 -5.95 -4.17
N MET A 61 -8.86 -5.02 -3.87
CA MET A 61 -10.19 -5.31 -3.34
C MET A 61 -11.07 -6.04 -4.37
N VAL A 62 -11.08 -5.58 -5.61
CA VAL A 62 -11.81 -6.23 -6.71
C VAL A 62 -11.31 -7.66 -6.91
N TYR A 63 -10.00 -7.88 -6.86
CA TYR A 63 -9.43 -9.23 -6.94
C TYR A 63 -9.77 -10.11 -5.73
N ALA A 64 -9.81 -9.54 -4.53
CA ALA A 64 -10.15 -10.27 -3.32
C ALA A 64 -11.64 -10.69 -3.29
N LEU A 65 -12.54 -9.85 -3.82
CA LEU A 65 -13.98 -10.08 -3.84
C LEU A 65 -14.46 -10.87 -5.07
N TRP A 66 -13.82 -10.70 -6.22
CA TRP A 66 -14.22 -11.31 -7.49
C TRP A 66 -13.41 -12.59 -7.79
N ASP A 67 -14.08 -13.64 -8.27
CA ASP A 67 -13.41 -14.87 -8.74
C ASP A 67 -12.79 -14.62 -10.13
N VAL A 68 -11.69 -13.88 -10.19
CA VAL A 68 -11.02 -13.59 -11.47
C VAL A 68 -10.28 -14.86 -11.93
N LYS A 69 -10.92 -15.62 -12.82
CA LYS A 69 -10.32 -16.80 -13.48
C LYS A 69 -9.24 -16.47 -14.51
N HIS A 70 -8.97 -15.19 -14.79
CA HIS A 70 -7.95 -14.77 -15.76
C HIS A 70 -6.54 -14.82 -15.15
N MET A 71 -5.71 -15.71 -15.71
CA MET A 71 -4.35 -16.03 -15.26
C MET A 71 -3.41 -14.81 -15.17
N PHE A 72 -3.60 -13.80 -16.03
CA PHE A 72 -2.76 -12.60 -16.10
C PHE A 72 -3.13 -11.50 -15.09
N TYR A 73 -4.32 -11.56 -14.48
CA TYR A 73 -4.77 -10.47 -13.60
C TYR A 73 -4.01 -10.43 -12.28
N LYS A 74 -3.64 -11.62 -11.78
CA LYS A 74 -2.89 -11.78 -10.54
C LYS A 74 -1.50 -11.10 -10.60
N PRO A 75 -0.62 -11.39 -11.56
CA PRO A 75 0.70 -10.74 -11.64
C PRO A 75 0.65 -9.23 -11.91
N ILE A 76 -0.35 -8.74 -12.66
CA ILE A 76 -0.52 -7.30 -12.91
C ILE A 76 -0.89 -6.59 -11.60
N MET A 77 -1.87 -7.11 -10.86
CA MET A 77 -2.26 -6.56 -9.57
C MET A 77 -1.10 -6.60 -8.58
N THR A 78 -0.41 -7.75 -8.45
CA THR A 78 0.73 -7.86 -7.53
C THR A 78 1.84 -6.88 -7.90
N GLY A 79 2.14 -6.73 -9.19
CA GLY A 79 3.17 -5.82 -9.69
C GLY A 79 2.82 -4.35 -9.42
N PHE A 80 1.59 -3.94 -9.72
CA PHE A 80 1.12 -2.58 -9.46
C PHE A 80 1.13 -2.24 -7.97
N LEU A 81 0.65 -3.16 -7.13
CA LEU A 81 0.61 -2.97 -5.69
C LEU A 81 2.02 -2.92 -5.07
N THR A 82 2.93 -3.79 -5.54
CA THR A 82 4.33 -3.76 -5.13
C THR A 82 4.99 -2.46 -5.55
N PHE A 83 4.73 -1.97 -6.77
CA PHE A 83 5.27 -0.72 -7.28
C PHE A 83 4.84 0.47 -6.41
N VAL A 84 3.54 0.59 -6.10
CA VAL A 84 3.03 1.64 -5.21
C VAL A 84 3.68 1.54 -3.83
N TRP A 85 3.64 0.37 -3.19
CA TRP A 85 4.23 0.21 -1.86
C TRP A 85 5.75 0.45 -1.82
N LEU A 86 6.49 0.12 -2.87
CA LEU A 86 7.91 0.45 -2.99
C LEU A 86 8.15 1.96 -3.10
N MET A 87 7.31 2.69 -3.82
CA MET A 87 7.39 4.16 -3.85
C MET A 87 7.18 4.73 -2.43
N PHE A 88 6.13 4.30 -1.72
CA PHE A 88 5.87 4.73 -0.34
C PHE A 88 7.01 4.35 0.62
N LEU A 89 7.56 3.14 0.49
CA LEU A 89 8.71 2.70 1.27
C LEU A 89 9.93 3.58 1.03
N SER A 90 10.25 3.90 -0.23
CA SER A 90 11.40 4.77 -0.56
C SER A 90 11.23 6.17 0.03
N ALA A 91 10.02 6.72 -0.03
CA ALA A 91 9.70 8.02 0.55
C ALA A 91 9.81 8.01 2.10
N PHE A 92 9.32 6.97 2.77
CA PHE A 92 9.48 6.84 4.23
C PHE A 92 10.94 6.60 4.64
N LEU A 93 11.71 5.82 3.88
CA LEU A 93 13.15 5.65 4.16
C LEU A 93 13.92 6.96 3.96
N TYR A 94 13.58 7.74 2.95
CA TYR A 94 14.17 9.06 2.75
C TYR A 94 13.84 9.99 3.92
N GLN A 95 12.60 9.94 4.43
CA GLN A 95 12.19 10.68 5.62
C GLN A 95 12.98 10.28 6.86
N ASP A 96 13.08 8.97 7.12
CA ASP A 96 13.82 8.41 8.26
C ASP A 96 15.30 8.79 8.21
N PHE A 97 15.89 8.80 7.01
CA PHE A 97 17.26 9.24 6.79
C PHE A 97 17.44 10.72 7.13
N MET A 98 16.48 11.57 6.75
CA MET A 98 16.50 13.01 7.05
C MET A 98 16.26 13.31 8.54
N MET A 99 15.45 12.50 9.22
CA MET A 99 15.14 12.67 10.65
C MET A 99 16.12 11.96 11.58
N GLY A 100 16.99 11.09 11.07
CA GLY A 100 17.98 10.35 11.85
C GLY A 100 17.40 9.25 12.74
N HIS A 101 16.12 8.91 12.59
CA HIS A 101 15.42 7.90 13.37
C HIS A 101 14.56 7.02 12.46
N PHE A 102 14.51 5.72 12.77
CA PHE A 102 13.60 4.79 12.09
C PHE A 102 12.17 5.02 12.55
N GLY A 103 11.34 5.56 11.65
CA GLY A 103 9.94 5.83 11.88
C GLY A 103 9.10 4.56 11.81
N PHE A 104 8.01 4.54 12.59
CA PHE A 104 7.03 3.46 12.56
C PHE A 104 6.41 3.25 11.17
N GLN A 105 6.35 4.31 10.34
CA GLN A 105 5.78 4.27 8.98
C GLN A 105 6.66 3.46 8.00
N SER A 106 7.98 3.57 8.14
CA SER A 106 8.98 2.82 7.35
C SER A 106 8.99 1.33 7.71
N LEU A 107 8.90 1.01 9.00
CA LEU A 107 8.71 -0.36 9.47
C LEU A 107 7.40 -0.98 8.95
N PHE A 108 6.31 -0.21 8.96
CA PHE A 108 5.04 -0.67 8.42
C PHE A 108 5.14 -0.92 6.90
N ALA A 109 5.66 0.03 6.12
CA ALA A 109 5.79 -0.14 4.67
C ALA A 109 6.71 -1.30 4.28
N SER A 110 7.83 -1.48 4.99
CA SER A 110 8.73 -2.62 4.76
C SER A 110 8.07 -3.96 5.09
N PHE A 111 7.29 -4.04 6.17
CA PHE A 111 6.51 -5.24 6.48
C PHE A 111 5.52 -5.59 5.37
N ILE A 112 4.83 -4.60 4.81
CA ILE A 112 3.89 -4.81 3.71
C ILE A 112 4.58 -5.30 2.44
N VAL A 113 5.68 -4.65 2.04
CA VAL A 113 6.46 -5.07 0.86
C VAL A 113 6.99 -6.50 1.05
N LEU A 114 7.52 -6.83 2.23
CA LEU A 114 7.99 -8.18 2.54
C LEU A 114 6.87 -9.20 2.52
N SER A 115 5.68 -8.84 3.00
CA SER A 115 4.50 -9.71 2.96
C SER A 115 4.07 -10.02 1.53
N ILE A 116 4.06 -9.01 0.64
CA ILE A 116 3.78 -9.19 -0.79
C ILE A 116 4.84 -10.08 -1.45
N LEU A 117 6.12 -9.84 -1.18
CA LEU A 117 7.23 -10.65 -1.72
C LEU A 117 7.16 -12.09 -1.22
N GLY A 118 6.84 -12.31 0.06
CA GLY A 118 6.64 -13.62 0.64
C GLY A 118 5.54 -14.41 -0.08
N GLU A 119 4.41 -13.77 -0.39
CA GLU A 119 3.34 -14.45 -1.13
C GLU A 119 3.72 -14.76 -2.58
N ILE A 120 4.50 -13.89 -3.24
CA ILE A 120 5.01 -14.12 -4.59
C ILE A 120 6.00 -15.29 -4.62
N LEU A 121 6.92 -15.36 -3.65
CA LEU A 121 7.94 -16.40 -3.56
C LEU A 121 7.33 -17.76 -3.18
N ILE A 122 6.44 -17.79 -2.18
CA ILE A 122 5.82 -19.03 -1.68
C ILE A 122 4.87 -19.64 -2.72
N LYS A 123 4.18 -18.83 -3.55
CA LYS A 123 3.26 -19.35 -4.59
C LYS A 123 3.94 -19.58 -5.95
N ARG A 124 5.25 -19.34 -6.07
CA ARG A 124 6.05 -19.68 -7.27
C ARG A 124 6.85 -20.98 -7.13
N GLY A 125 7.03 -21.50 -5.90
CA GLY A 125 7.56 -22.85 -5.63
C GLY A 125 6.45 -23.89 -5.56
#